data_AF-A0A6V7JKM8-F1
#
_entry.id   AF-A0A6V7JKM8-F1
#
_cell.length_a   1.000
_cell.length_b   1.000
_cell.length_c   1.000
_cell.angle_alpha   90.00
_cell.angle_beta   90.00
_cell.angle_gamma   90.00
#
_symmetry.space_group_name_H-M   'P 1'
#
loop_
_entity.id
_entity.type
_entity.pdbx_description
1 polymer ?
#
loop_
_entity_poly.entity_id
_entity_poly.type
_entity_poly.pdbx_seq_one_letter_code
_entity_poly.pdbx_strand_id
1 'polypeptide(L)' 'GSLVVWDVRTGEPMREVRLDHKNSCIYVKQMIALRDSIICDFGRQLRIVRFPLVSDKLD' A
#
# COMPACT_ATOMS: atom_id res chain seq x y z
N GLY A 1 3.95 -3.00 10.31
CA GLY A 1 4.54 -2.99 8.96
C GLY A 1 4.06 -1.76 8.20
N SER A 2 4.80 -1.34 7.18
CA SER A 2 4.42 -0.22 6.30
C SER A 2 4.50 -0.63 4.83
N LEU A 3 3.67 0.02 4.02
CA LEU A 3 3.77 -0.02 2.56
C LEU A 3 4.47 1.27 2.13
N VAL A 4 5.60 1.14 1.44
CA VAL A 4 6.39 2.29 0.98
C VAL A 4 6.37 2.34 -0.54
N VAL A 5 6.02 3.51 -1.09
CA VAL A 5 6.14 3.83 -2.51
C VAL A 5 7.53 4.40 -2.74
N TRP A 6 8.29 3.79 -3.63
CA TRP A 6 9.65 4.20 -3.99
C TRP A 6 9.68 4.79 -5.39
N ASP A 7 10.43 5.87 -5.55
CA ASP A 7 10.88 6.30 -6.88
C ASP A 7 12.14 5.49 -7.22
N VAL A 8 12.01 4.51 -8.11
CA VAL A 8 13.11 3.64 -8.52
C VAL A 8 14.21 4.40 -9.26
N ARG A 9 13.89 5.52 -9.92
CA ARG A 9 14.86 6.31 -10.68
C ARG A 9 15.79 7.09 -9.75
N THR A 10 15.24 7.66 -8.68
CA THR A 10 16.01 8.46 -7.72
C THR A 10 16.53 7.63 -6.55
N GLY A 11 15.91 6.48 -6.28
CA GLY A 11 16.22 5.66 -5.12
C GLY A 11 15.65 6.22 -3.82
N GLU A 12 14.67 7.13 -3.88
CA GLU A 12 14.12 7.80 -2.72
C GLU A 12 12.68 7.33 -2.40
N PRO A 13 12.31 7.23 -1.12
CA PRO A 13 10.94 6.91 -0.73
C PRO A 13 10.02 8.12 -0.97
N MET A 14 9.00 7.93 -1.80
CA MET A 14 8.02 8.99 -2.10
C MET A 14 6.90 9.08 -1.07
N ARG A 15 6.46 7.93 -0.53
CA ARG A 15 5.31 7.87 0.38
C ARG A 15 5.36 6.63 1.26
N GLU A 16 5.09 6.79 2.55
CA GLU A 16 4.89 5.68 3.48
C GLU A 16 3.43 5.62 3.95
N VAL A 17 2.82 4.44 3.88
CA VAL A 17 1.51 4.14 4.43
C VAL A 17 1.69 3.17 5.60
N ARG A 18 1.42 3.64 6.81
CA ARG A 18 1.46 2.81 8.02
C ARG A 18 0.27 1.85 8.02
N LEU A 19 0.54 0.55 8.00
CA LEU A 19 -0.48 -0.50 8.06
C LEU A 19 -0.88 -0.79 9.52
N ASP A 20 -1.01 0.27 10.33
CA ASP A 20 -1.00 0.32 11.80
C ASP A 20 -1.57 -0.93 12.50
N HIS A 21 -0.72 -1.62 13.27
CA HIS A 21 -1.11 -2.74 14.10
C HIS A 21 -0.41 -2.59 15.45
N LYS A 22 -1.21 -2.27 16.49
CA LYS A 22 -0.73 -2.07 17.87
C LYS A 22 -0.02 -3.30 18.46
N ASN A 23 -0.31 -4.50 17.93
CA ASN A 23 0.28 -5.74 18.41
C ASN A 23 1.26 -6.25 17.35
N SER A 24 2.53 -5.94 17.62
CA SER A 24 3.73 -6.32 16.88
C SER A 24 3.70 -7.78 16.39
N CYS A 25 4.32 -8.00 15.23
CA CYS A 25 4.62 -9.30 14.60
C CYS A 25 3.64 -9.82 13.52
N ILE A 26 2.89 -8.94 12.85
CA ILE A 26 2.18 -9.32 11.62
C ILE A 26 2.94 -8.77 10.40
N TYR A 27 3.52 -9.68 9.62
CA TYR A 27 4.23 -9.39 8.37
C TYR A 27 3.27 -9.54 7.19
N VAL A 28 3.47 -8.74 6.15
CA VAL A 28 2.73 -8.90 4.89
C VAL A 28 3.24 -10.16 4.21
N LYS A 29 2.37 -11.17 4.06
CA LYS A 29 2.70 -12.44 3.38
C LYS A 29 2.65 -12.28 1.87
N GLN A 30 1.67 -11.53 1.39
CA GLN A 30 1.46 -11.30 -0.03
C GLN A 30 0.95 -9.87 -0.25
N MET A 31 1.43 -9.26 -1.33
CA MET A 31 0.88 -8.02 -1.86
C MET A 31 0.26 -8.31 -3.23
N ILE A 32 -0.98 -7.89 -3.43
CA ILE A 32 -1.69 -8.03 -4.69
C ILE A 32 -2.04 -6.64 -5.19
N ALA A 33 -1.54 -6.30 -6.37
CA ALA A 33 -1.86 -5.06 -7.03
C ALA A 33 -3.18 -5.17 -7.79
N LEU A 34 -4.07 -4.20 -7.59
CA LEU A 34 -5.28 -3.97 -8.36
C LEU A 34 -5.15 -2.66 -9.15
N ARG A 35 -6.22 -2.24 -9.83
CA ARG A 35 -6.22 -1.02 -10.66
C ARG A 35 -5.86 0.25 -9.89
N ASP A 36 -6.43 0.41 -8.69
CA ASP A 36 -6.34 1.62 -7.87
C ASP A 36 -5.95 1.33 -6.43
N SER A 37 -5.56 0.10 -6.13
CA SER A 37 -5.39 -0.34 -4.76
C SER A 37 -4.39 -1.47 -4.65
N ILE A 38 -3.80 -1.59 -3.47
CA ILE A 38 -2.94 -2.70 -3.09
C ILE A 38 -3.60 -3.43 -1.93
N ILE A 39 -3.77 -4.74 -2.07
CA ILE A 39 -4.19 -5.61 -0.97
C ILE A 39 -2.92 -6.14 -0.29
N CYS A 40 -2.84 -5.92 1.01
CA CYS A 40 -1.85 -6.54 1.89
C CYS A 40 -2.52 -7.70 2.64
N ASP A 41 -2.11 -8.92 2.33
CA ASP A 41 -2.52 -10.12 3.05
C ASP A 41 -1.58 -10.43 4.21
N PHE A 42 -2.16 -10.58 5.39
CA PHE A 42 -1.49 -10.93 6.63
C PHE A 42 -1.82 -12.36 7.11
N GLY A 43 -2.56 -13.14 6.31
CA GLY A 43 -3.00 -14.51 6.58
C GLY A 43 -4.25 -14.62 7.47
N ARG A 44 -4.47 -13.69 8.39
CA ARG A 44 -5.70 -13.62 9.23
C ARG A 44 -6.59 -12.42 8.93
N GLN A 45 -6.08 -11.47 8.15
CA GLN A 45 -6.77 -10.24 7.81
C GLN A 45 -6.23 -9.72 6.49
N LEU A 46 -7.06 -8.97 5.78
CA LEU A 46 -6.68 -8.21 4.59
C LEU A 46 -6.72 -6.73 4.93
N ARG A 47 -5.81 -5.96 4.36
CA ARG A 47 -5.90 -4.49 4.33
C ARG A 47 -5.79 -4.00 2.92
N ILE A 48 -6.60 -3.01 2.59
CA ILE A 48 -6.67 -2.43 1.26
C ILE A 48 -6.17 -1.00 1.36
N VAL A 49 -5.03 -0.72 0.72
CA VAL A 49 -4.55 0.65 0.53
C VAL A 49 -5.10 1.13 -0.80
N ARG A 50 -5.99 2.13 -0.76
CA ARG A 50 -6.56 2.76 -1.97
C ARG A 50 -5.75 3.98 -2.36
N PHE A 51 -5.45 4.08 -3.64
CA PHE A 51 -4.88 5.25 -4.27
C PHE A 51 -6.01 5.94 -5.02
N PRO A 52 -6.26 7.23 -4.78
CA PRO A 52 -7.27 7.94 -5.56
C PRO A 52 -6.87 7.85 -7.04
N LEU A 53 -7.73 7.22 -7.84
CA LEU A 53 -7.68 7.42 -9.27
C LEU A 53 -8.02 8.88 -9.49
N VAL A 54 -7.11 9.63 -10.09
CA VAL A 54 -7.50 10.88 -10.74
C VAL A 54 -8.35 10.42 -11.91
N SER A 55 -9.67 10.31 -11.69
CA SER A 55 -10.63 10.28 -12.79
C SER A 55 -10.36 11.53 -13.60
N ASP A 56 -10.16 11.37 -14.90
CA ASP A 56 -9.90 12.46 -15.84
C ASP A 56 -10.73 13.67 -15.45
N LYS A 57 -10.06 14.83 -15.36
CA LYS A 57 -10.76 16.10 -15.19
C LYS A 57 -11.80 16.16 -16.30
N LEU A 58 -13.08 16.04 -15.96
CA LEU A 58 -14.13 16.53 -16.83
C LEU A 58 -13.97 18.05 -16.82
N ASP A 59 -13.61 18.58 -17.99
CA ASP A 59 -13.39 20.00 -18.28
C ASP A 59 -14.49 20.92 -17.74
#